data_AF-A0A1G2HQH8-F1
#
_entry.id   AF-A0A1G2HQH8-F1
#
_cell.length_a   1.000
_cell.length_b   1.000
_cell.length_c   1.000
_cell.angle_alpha   90.00
_cell.angle_beta   90.00
_cell.angle_gamma   90.00
#
_symmetry.space_group_name_H-M   'P 1'
#
loop_
_entity.id
_entity.type
_entity.pdbx_description
1 polymer ?
#
loop_
_entity_poly.entity_id
_entity_poly.type
_entity_poly.pdbx_seq_one_letter_code
_entity_poly.pdbx_strand_id
1 'polypeptide(L)'
;MAKRHHVWFVFPKNSHTNEVVARFACQGTFGFESEALQDALCEDGLRRNLWITTEQDAWYLWRSRIDLKFEVFNRRGNGKIRNVTKPLFRKERRSPKKKNQKAKKPQKISLFLCR
;
A
#
# COMPACT_ATOMS: atom_id res chain seq x y z
N MET A 1 -12.32 9.84 16.76
CA MET A 1 -12.58 9.25 15.43
C MET A 1 -12.20 7.77 15.48
N ALA A 2 -13.16 6.84 15.42
CA ALA A 2 -12.84 5.42 15.42
C ALA A 2 -12.02 5.08 14.16
N LYS A 3 -10.77 4.62 14.34
CA LYS A 3 -9.98 4.06 13.24
C LYS A 3 -10.78 2.89 12.69
N ARG A 4 -11.22 2.99 11.44
CA ARG A 4 -11.92 1.89 10.76
C ARG A 4 -10.97 0.70 10.75
N HIS A 5 -11.35 -0.39 11.41
CA HIS A 5 -10.54 -1.60 11.45
C HIS A 5 -10.42 -2.16 10.03
N HIS A 6 -9.19 -2.23 9.53
CA HIS A 6 -8.85 -2.93 8.31
C HIS A 6 -8.25 -4.27 8.70
N VAL A 7 -8.79 -5.35 8.13
CA VAL A 7 -8.17 -6.68 8.20
C VAL A 7 -7.36 -6.85 6.94
N TRP A 8 -6.13 -7.33 7.09
CA TRP A 8 -5.20 -7.50 5.99
C TRP A 8 -4.97 -8.97 5.72
N PHE A 9 -4.72 -9.28 4.46
CA PHE A 9 -4.50 -10.64 4.04
C PHE A 9 -3.39 -10.73 2.99
N VAL A 10 -2.73 -11.88 2.92
CA VAL A 10 -1.69 -12.18 1.94
C VAL A 10 -2.03 -13.48 1.21
N PHE A 11 -1.90 -13.45 -0.11
CA PHE A 11 -2.06 -14.59 -0.99
C PHE A 11 -0.71 -14.97 -1.62
N PRO A 12 -0.06 -16.05 -1.18
CA PRO A 12 1.16 -16.55 -1.81
C PRO A 12 0.83 -17.23 -3.15
N LYS A 13 1.64 -16.98 -4.18
CA LYS A 13 1.46 -17.56 -5.53
C LYS A 13 2.29 -18.83 -5.78
N ASN A 14 3.22 -19.16 -4.89
CA ASN A 14 4.05 -20.36 -4.99
C ASN A 14 4.30 -20.97 -3.61
N SER A 15 4.75 -22.23 -3.59
CA SER A 15 5.03 -22.99 -2.38
C SER A 15 6.08 -22.30 -1.49
N HIS A 16 7.17 -21.82 -2.09
CA HIS A 16 8.22 -21.12 -1.36
C HIS A 16 7.70 -19.86 -0.64
N THR A 17 6.91 -19.02 -1.31
CA THR A 17 6.33 -17.83 -0.65
C THR A 17 5.28 -18.24 0.38
N ASN A 18 4.55 -19.34 0.18
CA ASN A 18 3.62 -19.85 1.17
C ASN A 18 4.32 -20.26 2.46
N GLU A 19 5.46 -20.95 2.39
CA GLU A 19 6.26 -21.31 3.57
C GLU A 19 6.78 -20.07 4.30
N VAL A 20 7.31 -19.09 3.55
CA VAL A 20 7.82 -17.84 4.13
C VAL A 20 6.70 -17.05 4.79
N VAL A 21 5.55 -16.90 4.12
CA VAL A 21 4.37 -16.21 4.66
C VAL A 21 3.82 -16.95 5.87
N ALA A 22 3.72 -18.28 5.82
CA ALA A 22 3.24 -19.08 6.96
C ALA A 22 4.18 -18.91 8.18
N ARG A 23 5.50 -18.96 7.99
CA ARG A 23 6.44 -18.69 9.09
C ARG A 23 6.29 -17.28 9.62
N PHE A 24 6.23 -16.29 8.74
CA PHE A 24 6.15 -14.88 9.13
C PHE A 24 4.84 -14.53 9.84
N ALA A 25 3.72 -15.13 9.40
CA ALA A 25 2.40 -14.92 9.97
C ALA A 25 2.22 -15.73 11.28
N CYS A 26 2.68 -16.99 11.34
CA CYS A 26 2.54 -17.83 12.54
C CYS A 26 3.52 -17.47 13.66
N GLN A 27 4.72 -16.96 13.35
CA GLN A 27 5.70 -16.52 14.36
C GLN A 27 5.47 -15.09 14.85
N GLY A 28 4.35 -14.47 14.49
CA GLY A 28 4.09 -13.03 14.52
C GLY A 28 4.81 -12.22 15.61
N THR A 29 5.26 -11.03 15.25
CA THR A 29 5.98 -10.06 16.11
C THR A 29 5.21 -9.64 17.38
N PHE A 30 3.93 -10.02 17.51
CA PHE A 30 3.02 -9.66 18.60
C PHE A 30 2.13 -10.81 19.11
N GLY A 31 2.41 -12.08 18.79
CA GLY A 31 1.69 -13.22 19.37
C GLY A 31 0.24 -13.43 18.89
N PHE A 32 -0.12 -12.93 17.70
CA PHE A 32 -1.38 -13.30 17.06
C PHE A 32 -1.17 -14.60 16.27
N GLU A 33 -1.91 -15.65 16.63
CA GLU A 33 -2.07 -16.84 15.79
C GLU A 33 -2.71 -16.40 14.47
N SER A 34 -1.91 -16.31 13.42
CA SER A 34 -2.43 -15.95 12.10
C SER A 34 -3.16 -17.15 11.50
N GLU A 35 -4.48 -17.07 11.49
CA GLU A 35 -5.31 -18.08 10.84
C GLU A 35 -5.27 -17.94 9.32
N ALA A 36 -5.18 -19.08 8.62
CA ALA A 36 -5.42 -19.13 7.19
C ALA A 36 -6.92 -19.16 6.93
N LEU A 37 -7.43 -18.14 6.26
CA LEU A 37 -8.82 -18.10 5.78
C LEU A 37 -8.92 -18.91 4.48
N GLN A 38 -9.49 -20.11 4.58
CA GLN A 38 -9.72 -20.98 3.43
C GLN A 38 -10.93 -20.52 2.61
N ASP A 39 -10.85 -20.69 1.29
CA ASP A 39 -11.95 -20.42 0.33
C ASP A 39 -12.59 -19.02 0.42
N ALA A 40 -11.79 -18.01 0.76
CA ALA A 40 -12.26 -16.64 0.88
C ALA A 40 -12.70 -16.06 -0.47
N LEU A 41 -13.95 -15.58 -0.56
CA LEU A 41 -14.46 -14.93 -1.76
C LEU A 41 -13.95 -13.49 -1.87
N CYS A 42 -13.11 -13.23 -2.87
CA CYS A 42 -12.58 -11.90 -3.16
C CYS A 42 -13.54 -11.07 -4.03
N GLU A 43 -13.31 -9.75 -4.10
CA GLU A 43 -14.11 -8.80 -4.88
C GLU A 43 -14.15 -9.11 -6.37
N ASP A 44 -13.12 -9.79 -6.90
CA ASP A 44 -13.04 -10.26 -8.29
C ASP A 44 -13.84 -11.55 -8.56
N GLY A 45 -14.55 -12.07 -7.56
CA GLY A 45 -15.38 -13.28 -7.67
C GLY A 45 -14.59 -14.58 -7.55
N LEU A 46 -13.27 -14.52 -7.35
CA LEU A 46 -12.44 -15.70 -7.18
C LEU A 46 -12.31 -16.08 -5.71
N ARG A 47 -12.36 -17.39 -5.44
CA ARG A 47 -12.08 -17.95 -4.11
C ARG A 47 -10.60 -18.22 -3.95
N ARG A 48 -10.02 -17.83 -2.81
CA ARG A 48 -8.59 -17.98 -2.53
C ARG A 48 -8.34 -18.34 -1.07
N ASN A 49 -7.25 -19.04 -0.82
CA ASN A 49 -6.74 -19.31 0.52
C ASN A 49 -5.84 -18.15 0.95
N LEU A 50 -6.29 -17.38 1.91
CA LEU A 50 -5.66 -16.12 2.32
C LEU A 50 -5.09 -16.24 3.73
N TRP A 51 -3.86 -15.79 3.93
CA TRP A 51 -3.28 -15.67 5.26
C TRP A 51 -3.73 -14.37 5.90
N ILE A 52 -4.38 -14.43 7.07
CA ILE A 52 -4.70 -13.24 7.85
C ILE A 52 -3.40 -12.65 8.39
N THR A 53 -3.28 -11.33 8.35
CA THR A 53 -2.08 -10.65 8.83
C THR A 53 -2.38 -9.24 9.30
N THR A 54 -1.38 -8.57 9.90
CA THR A 54 -1.45 -7.16 10.25
C THR A 54 -1.02 -6.27 9.09
N GLU A 55 -1.37 -4.98 9.15
CA GLU A 55 -0.87 -3.99 8.18
C GLU A 55 0.66 -3.91 8.16
N GLN A 56 1.29 -4.00 9.33
CA GLN A 56 2.74 -3.91 9.49
C GLN A 56 3.41 -5.10 8.82
N ASP A 57 2.90 -6.31 9.07
CA ASP A 57 3.46 -7.54 8.51
C ASP A 57 3.29 -7.61 6.99
N ALA A 58 2.11 -7.25 6.48
CA ALA A 58 1.86 -7.11 5.05
C ALA A 58 2.84 -6.11 4.39
N TRP A 59 3.15 -5.01 5.09
CA TRP A 59 4.11 -4.01 4.62
C TRP A 59 5.56 -4.51 4.61
N TYR A 60 5.98 -5.24 5.65
CA TYR A 60 7.30 -5.87 5.69
C TYR A 60 7.46 -6.92 4.59
N LEU A 61 6.48 -7.82 4.43
CA LEU A 61 6.45 -8.78 3.33
C LEU A 61 6.56 -8.07 1.98
N TRP A 62 5.79 -6.98 1.78
CA TRP A 62 5.84 -6.17 0.56
C TRP A 62 7.21 -5.56 0.25
N ARG A 63 8.02 -5.22 1.27
CA ARG A 63 9.41 -4.78 1.06
C ARG A 63 10.29 -5.90 0.50
N SER A 64 10.03 -7.15 0.89
CA SER A 64 10.73 -8.35 0.43
C SER A 64 10.17 -8.94 -0.88
N ARG A 65 9.26 -8.24 -1.57
CA ARG A 65 8.60 -8.72 -2.81
C ARG A 65 9.51 -8.98 -4.01
N ILE A 66 10.79 -8.61 -3.92
CA ILE A 66 11.76 -8.84 -4.99
C ILE A 66 11.97 -10.36 -5.15
N ASP A 67 12.01 -11.08 -4.04
CA ASP A 67 12.29 -12.53 -4.01
C ASP A 67 11.01 -13.37 -3.80
N LEU A 68 9.91 -12.75 -3.39
CA LEU A 68 8.66 -13.41 -3.03
C LEU A 68 7.51 -13.05 -3.97
N LYS A 69 6.74 -14.06 -4.38
CA LYS A 69 5.58 -13.90 -5.28
C LYS A 69 4.28 -14.01 -4.49
N PHE A 70 3.67 -12.87 -4.19
CA PHE A 70 2.39 -12.81 -3.47
C PHE A 70 1.56 -11.58 -3.87
N GLU A 71 0.30 -11.58 -3.42
CA GLU A 71 -0.62 -10.46 -3.50
C GLU A 71 -1.10 -10.09 -2.09
N VAL A 72 -1.36 -8.80 -1.89
CA VAL A 72 -1.87 -8.25 -0.64
C VAL A 72 -3.32 -7.84 -0.84
N PHE A 73 -4.16 -8.25 0.10
CA PHE A 73 -5.58 -7.93 0.13
C PHE A 73 -5.95 -7.20 1.42
N ASN A 74 -7.04 -6.44 1.38
CA ASN A 74 -7.61 -5.87 2.59
C ASN A 74 -9.14 -5.99 2.59
N ARG A 75 -9.70 -5.96 3.81
CA ARG A 75 -11.13 -5.88 4.06
C ARG A 75 -11.39 -4.75 5.03
N ARG A 76 -12.36 -3.90 4.69
CA ARG A 76 -12.79 -2.78 5.53
C ARG A 76 -14.10 -3.16 6.21
N GLY A 77 -14.08 -3.33 7.54
CA GLY A 77 -15.23 -3.86 8.29
C GLY A 77 -15.69 -5.21 7.71
N ASN A 78 -16.99 -5.35 7.47
CA ASN A 78 -17.62 -6.53 6.85
C ASN A 78 -17.74 -6.41 5.31
N GLY A 79 -16.93 -5.55 4.68
CA GLY A 79 -16.93 -5.38 3.23
C GLY A 79 -16.32 -6.57 2.47
N LYS A 80 -16.24 -6.43 1.13
CA LYS A 80 -15.55 -7.40 0.27
C LYS A 80 -14.03 -7.34 0.46
N ILE A 81 -13.35 -8.47 0.25
CA ILE A 81 -11.89 -8.55 0.27
C ILE A 81 -11.35 -8.03 -1.07
N ARG A 82 -10.52 -6.98 -1.03
CA ARG A 82 -10.05 -6.27 -2.22
C ARG A 82 -8.56 -6.49 -2.42
N ASN A 83 -8.13 -6.63 -3.68
CA ASN A 83 -6.71 -6.68 -4.00
C ASN A 83 -6.12 -5.28 -3.93
N VAL A 84 -5.17 -5.09 -3.03
CA VAL A 84 -4.51 -3.80 -2.76
C VAL A 84 -3.01 -3.82 -3.04
N THR A 85 -2.50 -4.91 -3.62
CA THR A 85 -1.08 -5.11 -3.99
C THR A 85 -0.48 -3.93 -4.76
N LYS A 86 -1.21 -3.39 -5.75
CA LYS A 86 -0.77 -2.24 -6.56
C LYS A 86 -1.13 -0.87 -5.95
N PRO A 87 -2.36 -0.66 -5.43
CA PRO A 87 -2.77 0.62 -4.83
C PRO A 87 -1.96 1.05 -3.61
N LEU A 88 -1.56 0.12 -2.74
CA LEU A 88 -0.91 0.44 -1.46
C LEU A 88 0.40 1.21 -1.58
N PHE A 89 1.04 1.09 -2.75
CA PHE A 89 2.42 1.53 -2.90
C PHE A 89 2.68 2.21 -4.23
N ARG A 90 1.62 2.65 -4.94
CA ARG A 90 1.80 3.75 -5.88
C ARG A 90 2.36 4.90 -5.06
N LYS A 91 3.68 5.09 -5.15
CA LYS A 91 4.28 6.41 -5.19
C LYS A 91 3.52 7.14 -6.29
N GLU A 92 2.36 7.72 -5.98
CA GLU A 92 2.09 9.03 -6.56
C GLU A 92 3.30 9.84 -6.09
N ARG A 93 4.34 9.87 -6.92
CA ARG A 93 5.24 11.00 -6.99
C ARG A 93 4.32 12.18 -7.29
N ARG A 94 3.66 12.71 -6.27
CA ARG A 94 3.26 14.11 -6.27
C ARG A 94 4.58 14.84 -6.16
N SER A 95 5.30 14.89 -7.29
CA SER A 95 6.37 15.85 -7.47
C SER A 95 5.75 17.18 -7.06
N PRO A 96 6.30 17.88 -6.04
CA PRO A 96 5.75 19.18 -5.67
C PRO A 96 5.74 20.01 -6.95
N LYS A 97 4.55 20.45 -7.38
CA LYS A 97 4.39 21.34 -8.53
C LYS A 97 5.33 22.52 -8.27
N LYS A 98 6.44 22.61 -9.01
CA LYS A 98 7.35 23.76 -8.98
C LYS A 98 6.46 24.98 -9.17
N LYS A 99 6.24 25.78 -8.11
CA LYS A 99 5.60 27.09 -8.24
C LYS A 99 6.54 27.89 -9.13
N ASN A 100 6.17 28.10 -10.39
CA ASN A 100 6.87 29.02 -11.29
C ASN A 100 6.84 30.39 -10.62
N GLN A 101 7.95 30.77 -10.00
CA GLN A 101 8.20 32.16 -9.63
C GLN A 101 8.34 32.92 -10.94
N LYS A 102 7.27 33.57 -11.38
CA LYS A 102 7.39 34.63 -12.39
C LYS A 102 8.21 35.74 -11.74
N ALA A 103 9.49 35.79 -12.10
CA ALA A 103 10.36 36.93 -11.84
C ALA A 103 9.66 38.18 -12.39
N LYS A 104 9.26 39.10 -11.49
CA LYS A 104 8.84 40.45 -11.87
C LYS A 104 10.06 41.11 -12.52
N LYS A 105 9.97 41.44 -13.82
CA LYS A 105 10.94 42.33 -14.48
C LYS A 105 10.94 43.68 -13.75
N PRO A 106 12.10 44.30 -13.48
CA PRO A 106 12.12 45.69 -13.06
C PRO A 106 11.64 46.57 -14.21
N GLN A 107 10.63 47.41 -13.95
CA GLN A 107 10.21 48.44 -14.87
C GLN A 107 11.31 49.51 -14.93
N LYS A 108 11.84 49.77 -16.13
CA LYS A 108 12.68 50.94 -16.40
C LYS A 108 11.83 52.19 -16.15
N ILE A 109 12.17 52.97 -15.13
CA ILE A 109 11.70 54.35 -15.00
C ILE A 109 12.65 55.20 -15.85
N SER A 110 12.22 55.58 -17.04
CA SER A 110 12.77 56.71 -17.77
C SER A 110 11.84 57.89 -17.57
N LEU A 111 12.23 58.85 -16.74
CA LEU A 111 11.63 60.18 -16.67
C LEU A 111 12.79 61.17 -16.82
N PHE A 112 13.05 61.57 -18.06
CA PHE A 112 12.63 62.85 -18.64
C PHE A 112 13.50 64.01 -18.14
N LEU A 113 14.46 64.37 -18.99
CA LEU A 113 15.10 65.68 -19.03
C LEU A 113 14.01 66.75 -19.19
N CYS A 114 13.85 67.64 -18.21
CA CYS A 114 13.25 68.95 -18.46
C CYS A 114 14.35 69.92 -18.91
N ARG A 115 13.99 70.72 -19.92
CA ARG A 115 14.76 71.75 -20.60
C ARG A 115 15.32 72.82 -19.66
#